data_AF-A0A2G9Z254-F1
#
_entry.id   AF-A0A2G9Z254-F1
#
_cell.length_a   1.000
_cell.length_b   1.000
_cell.length_c   1.000
_cell.angle_alpha   90.00
_cell.angle_beta   90.00
_cell.angle_gamma   90.00
#
_symmetry.space_group_name_H-M   'P 1'
#
loop_
_entity.id
_entity.type
_entity.pdbx_description
1 polymer ?
#
loop_
_entity_poly.entity_id
_entity_poly.type
_entity_poly.pdbx_seq_one_letter_code
_entity_poly.pdbx_strand_id
1 'polypeptide(L)'
;MGLFVVRNRALVMKYNPLSLYKCDIPVTYSVGTVDPKFGVSQEKFMAMMQEAEQKWESALGRDVFAMKTDGRVKVSLLFDSRQATTEDLKQIDADIFSGKQRIDQSLDNYESLAAQLEQKKSSFNSDSVKFEKAKGDYNDAVN
;
A
#
# COMPACT_ATOMS: atom_id res chain seq x y z
N MET A 1 8.64 -27.59 48.11
CA MET A 1 7.47 -27.16 48.91
C MET A 1 7.50 -25.64 48.94
N GLY A 2 6.81 -24.97 48.01
CA GLY A 2 6.91 -23.52 47.82
C GLY A 2 6.09 -22.77 48.85
N LEU A 3 6.71 -21.85 49.60
CA LEU A 3 6.02 -20.94 50.51
C LEU A 3 5.12 -20.01 49.69
N PHE A 4 3.81 -20.19 49.79
CA PHE A 4 2.84 -19.18 49.37
C PHE A 4 2.82 -18.05 50.41
N VAL A 5 3.47 -16.92 50.09
CA VAL A 5 3.30 -15.69 50.87
C VAL A 5 1.97 -15.06 50.46
N VAL A 6 0.92 -15.31 51.24
CA VAL A 6 -0.35 -14.58 51.13
C VAL A 6 -0.10 -13.16 51.62
N ARG A 7 0.14 -12.22 50.71
CA ARG A 7 0.19 -10.79 51.03
C ARG A 7 -1.21 -10.33 51.42
N ASN A 8 -1.42 -10.08 52.71
CA ASN A 8 -2.68 -9.53 53.22
C ASN A 8 -2.96 -8.17 52.56
N ARG A 9 -4.00 -8.12 51.71
CA ARG A 9 -4.37 -6.93 50.91
C ARG A 9 -4.52 -5.67 51.76
N ALA A 10 -5.04 -5.80 52.98
CA ALA A 10 -5.23 -4.67 53.89
C ALA A 10 -3.90 -4.01 54.30
N LEU A 11 -2.83 -4.80 54.46
CA LEU A 11 -1.52 -4.30 54.85
C LEU A 11 -0.79 -3.63 53.67
N VAL A 12 -0.99 -4.13 52.44
CA VAL A 12 -0.40 -3.51 51.24
C VAL A 12 -0.98 -2.10 50.98
N MET A 13 -2.27 -1.89 51.26
CA MET A 13 -2.91 -0.57 51.14
C MET A 13 -2.42 0.44 52.19
N LYS A 14 -2.12 -0.02 53.42
CA LYS A 14 -1.76 0.87 54.53
C LYS A 14 -0.36 1.51 54.39
N TYR A 15 0.57 0.87 53.68
CA TYR A 15 1.98 1.27 53.63
C TYR A 15 2.49 1.62 52.22
N ASN A 16 1.66 1.54 51.19
CA ASN A 16 2.05 1.95 49.84
C ASN A 16 1.28 3.22 49.43
N PRO A 17 1.90 4.42 49.45
CA PRO A 17 1.26 5.67 49.04
C PRO A 17 0.86 5.66 47.55
N LEU A 18 1.41 4.75 46.75
CA LEU A 18 1.02 4.54 45.35
C LEU A 18 -0.26 3.71 45.19
N SER A 19 -0.74 3.02 46.24
CA SER A 19 -1.98 2.21 46.18
C SER A 19 -3.26 3.05 46.19
N LEU A 20 -3.15 4.34 46.52
CA LEU A 20 -4.25 5.32 46.48
C LEU A 20 -4.43 5.96 45.09
N TYR A 21 -3.42 5.89 44.22
CA TYR A 21 -3.56 6.29 42.83
C TYR A 21 -4.21 5.14 42.07
N LYS A 22 -5.53 5.13 42.10
CA LYS A 22 -6.27 4.35 41.09
C LYS A 22 -5.81 4.89 39.73
N CYS A 23 -5.33 4.01 38.85
CA CYS A 23 -5.08 4.34 37.43
C CYS A 23 -6.39 4.62 36.67
N ASP A 24 -7.36 5.24 37.33
CA ASP A 24 -8.73 5.53 36.89
C ASP A 24 -8.88 7.00 36.48
N ILE A 25 -7.77 7.75 36.38
CA ILE A 25 -7.78 9.11 35.84
C ILE A 25 -7.62 9.00 34.32
N PRO A 26 -8.62 9.40 33.51
CA PRO A 26 -8.52 9.34 32.06
C PRO A 26 -7.37 10.19 31.52
N VAL A 27 -6.70 9.70 30.50
CA VAL A 27 -5.67 10.45 29.79
C VAL A 27 -6.35 11.50 28.91
N THR A 28 -6.12 12.77 29.23
CA THR A 28 -6.71 13.85 28.44
C THR A 28 -5.94 14.05 27.15
N TYR A 29 -6.65 14.18 26.03
CA TYR A 29 -6.05 14.43 24.74
C TYR A 29 -6.73 15.59 24.01
N SER A 30 -6.01 16.23 23.09
CA SER A 30 -6.50 17.32 22.23
C SER A 30 -6.09 17.05 20.80
N VAL A 31 -6.92 17.48 19.84
CA VAL A 31 -6.54 17.48 18.43
C VAL A 31 -5.71 18.73 18.15
N GLY A 32 -4.51 18.49 17.61
CA GLY A 32 -3.59 19.52 17.15
C GLY A 32 -3.73 19.80 15.66
N THR A 33 -2.61 20.02 15.00
CA THR A 33 -2.60 20.34 13.56
C THR A 33 -3.04 19.12 12.76
N VAL A 34 -3.97 19.31 11.83
CA VAL A 34 -4.35 18.31 10.84
C VAL A 34 -3.91 18.83 9.47
N ASP A 35 -2.86 18.25 8.91
CA ASP A 35 -2.34 18.66 7.61
C ASP A 35 -3.36 18.32 6.50
N PRO A 36 -3.81 19.31 5.70
CA PRO A 36 -4.78 19.10 4.62
C PRO A 36 -4.36 18.06 3.58
N LYS A 37 -3.05 17.78 3.45
CA LYS A 37 -2.53 16.75 2.52
C LYS A 37 -3.07 15.34 2.82
N PHE A 38 -3.52 15.08 4.04
CA PHE A 38 -4.19 13.81 4.36
C PHE A 38 -5.61 13.71 3.79
N GLY A 39 -6.18 14.79 3.25
CA GLY A 39 -7.54 14.80 2.70
C GLY A 39 -8.64 14.62 3.75
N VAL A 40 -8.33 14.84 5.02
CA VAL A 40 -9.24 14.68 6.17
C VAL A 40 -9.44 16.03 6.84
N SER A 41 -10.70 16.42 7.05
CA SER A 41 -11.02 17.64 7.80
C SER A 41 -10.75 17.46 9.30
N GLN A 42 -10.52 18.56 10.01
CA GLN A 42 -10.27 18.51 11.44
C GLN A 42 -11.45 17.91 12.21
N GLU A 43 -12.69 18.22 11.81
CA GLU A 43 -13.91 17.67 12.41
C GLU A 43 -14.00 16.16 12.19
N LYS A 44 -13.67 15.70 10.96
CA LYS A 44 -13.66 14.27 10.66
C LYS A 44 -12.59 13.55 11.46
N PHE A 45 -11.42 14.17 11.65
CA PHE A 45 -10.35 13.62 12.48
C PHE A 45 -10.76 13.53 13.96
N MET A 46 -11.41 14.56 14.51
CA MET A 46 -11.96 14.54 15.87
C MET A 46 -12.97 13.40 16.05
N ALA A 47 -13.87 13.20 15.09
CA ALA A 47 -14.84 12.11 15.14
C ALA A 47 -14.16 10.72 15.14
N MET A 48 -13.10 10.55 14.35
CA MET A 48 -12.32 9.30 14.33
C MET A 48 -11.58 9.05 15.65
N MET A 49 -11.07 10.10 16.30
CA MET A 49 -10.43 9.99 17.62
C MET A 49 -11.43 9.55 18.69
N GLN A 50 -12.65 10.09 18.68
CA GLN A 50 -13.73 9.67 19.58
C GLN A 50 -14.16 8.22 19.32
N GLU A 51 -14.24 7.79 18.06
CA GLU A 51 -14.51 6.40 17.73
C GLU A 51 -13.41 5.46 18.24
N ALA A 52 -12.15 5.88 18.13
CA ALA A 52 -11.02 5.11 18.65
C ALA A 52 -11.06 5.01 20.18
N GLU A 53 -11.33 6.11 20.88
CA GLU A 53 -11.57 6.16 22.33
C GLU A 53 -12.64 5.14 22.76
N GLN A 54 -13.80 5.16 22.11
CA GLN A 54 -14.89 4.22 22.41
C GLN A 54 -14.50 2.75 22.23
N LYS A 55 -13.66 2.42 21.24
CA LYS A 55 -13.18 1.04 21.04
C LYS A 55 -12.31 0.56 22.20
N TRP A 56 -11.42 1.42 22.69
CA TRP A 56 -10.60 1.10 23.86
C TRP A 56 -11.43 0.98 25.13
N GLU A 57 -12.36 1.90 25.34
CA GLU A 57 -13.22 1.93 26.53
C GLU A 57 -14.20 0.77 26.58
N SER A 58 -14.75 0.37 25.43
CA SER A 58 -15.60 -0.81 25.31
C SER A 58 -14.86 -2.09 25.69
N ALA A 59 -13.58 -2.21 25.29
CA ALA A 59 -12.75 -3.36 25.62
C ALA A 59 -12.32 -3.38 27.10
N LEU A 60 -12.12 -2.22 27.71
CA LEU A 60 -11.64 -2.08 29.09
C LEU A 60 -12.76 -1.92 30.13
N GLY A 61 -13.99 -1.64 29.69
CA GLY A 61 -15.15 -1.42 30.56
C GLY A 61 -15.05 -0.18 31.44
N ARG A 62 -14.24 0.82 31.05
CA ARG A 62 -14.03 2.06 31.80
C ARG A 62 -13.51 3.18 30.91
N ASP A 63 -13.75 4.41 31.33
CA ASP A 63 -13.27 5.60 30.64
C ASP A 63 -11.77 5.76 30.85
N VAL A 64 -10.99 5.70 29.77
CA VAL A 64 -9.51 5.76 29.82
C VAL A 64 -8.96 6.94 29.06
N PHE A 65 -9.75 7.57 28.20
CA PHE A 65 -9.38 8.78 27.49
C PHE A 65 -10.42 9.88 27.76
N ALA A 66 -10.06 11.12 27.47
CA ALA A 66 -10.99 12.23 27.50
C ALA A 66 -10.52 13.34 26.57
N MET A 67 -11.31 13.66 25.55
CA MET A 67 -10.99 14.80 24.67
C MET A 67 -11.22 16.12 25.42
N LYS A 68 -10.20 16.99 25.46
CA LYS A 68 -10.25 18.33 26.05
C LYS A 68 -9.55 19.35 25.15
N THR A 69 -9.93 20.62 25.28
CA THR A 69 -9.29 21.73 24.55
C THR A 69 -7.80 21.88 24.88
N ASP A 70 -7.41 21.58 26.12
CA ASP A 70 -6.04 21.64 26.66
C ASP A 70 -5.55 20.26 27.11
N GLY A 71 -6.00 19.20 26.42
CA GLY A 71 -5.62 17.82 26.75
C GLY A 71 -4.10 17.64 26.79
N ARG A 72 -3.63 16.88 27.79
CA ARG A 72 -2.20 16.65 28.07
C ARG A 72 -1.47 16.07 26.86
N VAL A 73 -2.15 15.22 26.10
CA VAL A 73 -1.61 14.60 24.88
C VAL A 73 -2.17 15.33 23.66
N LYS A 74 -1.30 15.93 22.85
CA LYS A 74 -1.70 16.58 21.60
C LYS A 74 -1.49 15.62 20.42
N VAL A 75 -2.56 15.27 19.72
CA VAL A 75 -2.54 14.35 18.58
C VAL A 75 -2.66 15.16 17.29
N SER A 76 -1.65 15.10 16.42
CA SER A 76 -1.58 15.87 15.17
C SER A 76 -1.27 14.97 13.99
N LEU A 77 -1.80 15.31 12.80
CA LEU A 77 -1.41 14.72 11.53
C LEU A 77 -0.44 15.67 10.84
N LEU A 78 0.83 15.26 10.77
CA LEU A 78 1.90 16.04 10.15
C LEU A 78 2.41 15.26 8.95
N PHE A 79 2.31 15.84 7.76
CA PHE A 79 2.79 15.19 6.55
C PHE A 79 4.30 15.43 6.44
N ASP A 80 5.08 14.44 6.88
CA ASP A 80 6.54 14.51 6.87
C ASP A 80 7.16 13.90 5.60
N SER A 81 8.46 14.08 5.44
CA SER A 81 9.20 13.61 4.27
C SER A 81 9.11 12.10 4.06
N ARG A 82 8.87 11.31 5.11
CA ARG A 82 8.76 9.85 4.99
C ARG A 82 7.47 9.47 4.25
N GLN A 83 6.39 10.22 4.48
CA GLN A 83 5.13 10.03 3.76
C GLN A 83 5.28 10.40 2.29
N ALA A 84 5.92 11.53 2.00
CA ALA A 84 6.24 11.95 0.63
C ALA A 84 7.08 10.90 -0.10
N THR A 85 8.17 10.41 0.52
CA THR A 85 9.01 9.36 -0.06
C THR A 85 8.25 8.06 -0.32
N THR A 86 7.32 7.69 0.56
CA THR A 86 6.51 6.47 0.35
C THR A 86 5.56 6.62 -0.83
N GLU A 87 4.96 7.79 -1.00
CA GLU A 87 4.12 8.10 -2.17
C GLU A 87 4.94 8.14 -3.47
N ASP A 88 6.10 8.78 -3.45
CA ASP A 88 7.02 8.82 -4.59
C ASP A 88 7.47 7.40 -5.00
N LEU A 89 7.82 6.55 -4.03
CA LEU A 89 8.19 5.16 -4.28
C LEU A 89 7.05 4.36 -4.92
N LYS A 90 5.81 4.54 -4.45
CA LYS A 90 4.63 3.89 -5.06
C LYS A 90 4.45 4.32 -6.52
N GLN A 91 4.66 5.60 -6.82
CA GLN A 91 4.57 6.10 -8.19
C GLN A 91 5.67 5.49 -9.07
N ILE A 92 6.91 5.46 -8.57
CA ILE A 92 8.05 4.83 -9.26
C ILE A 92 7.77 3.35 -9.54
N ASP A 93 7.25 2.60 -8.57
CA ASP A 93 6.89 1.19 -8.75
C ASP A 93 5.81 0.99 -9.83
N ALA A 94 4.78 1.84 -9.84
CA ALA A 94 3.74 1.82 -10.86
C ALA A 94 4.30 2.12 -12.26
N ASP A 95 5.21 3.10 -12.36
CA ASP A 95 5.86 3.48 -13.61
C ASP A 95 6.75 2.34 -14.14
N ILE A 96 7.53 1.69 -13.26
CA ILE A 96 8.34 0.51 -13.61
C ILE A 96 7.47 -0.63 -14.12
N PHE A 97 6.35 -0.91 -13.43
CA PHE A 97 5.42 -1.96 -13.84
C PHE A 97 4.83 -1.68 -15.24
N SER A 98 4.34 -0.44 -15.46
CA SER A 98 3.82 -0.03 -16.76
C SER A 98 4.88 -0.10 -17.87
N GLY A 99 6.14 0.23 -17.55
CA GLY A 99 7.27 0.15 -18.45
C GLY A 99 7.55 -1.29 -18.89
N LYS A 100 7.57 -2.24 -17.95
CA LYS A 100 7.74 -3.66 -18.25
C LYS A 100 6.64 -4.18 -19.17
N GLN A 101 5.38 -3.87 -18.88
CA GLN A 101 4.26 -4.30 -19.71
C GLN A 101 4.35 -3.77 -21.15
N ARG A 102 4.81 -2.53 -21.35
CA ARG A 102 5.05 -1.97 -22.69
C ARG A 102 6.18 -2.69 -23.43
N ILE A 103 7.25 -3.06 -22.72
CA ILE A 103 8.37 -3.80 -23.29
C ILE A 103 7.91 -5.20 -23.71
N ASP A 104 7.20 -5.91 -22.84
CA ASP A 104 6.68 -7.25 -23.13
C ASP A 104 5.76 -7.23 -24.36
N GLN A 105 4.84 -6.26 -24.43
CA GLN A 105 3.96 -6.09 -25.59
C GLN A 105 4.73 -5.75 -26.87
N SER A 106 5.83 -5.00 -26.77
CA SER A 106 6.68 -4.70 -27.93
C SER A 106 7.46 -5.94 -28.40
N LEU A 107 7.88 -6.79 -27.47
CA LEU A 107 8.53 -8.07 -27.75
C LEU A 107 7.57 -9.01 -28.50
N ASP A 108 6.35 -9.17 -27.98
CA ASP A 108 5.31 -10.00 -28.61
C ASP A 108 4.99 -9.54 -30.04
N ASN A 109 4.88 -8.23 -30.24
CA ASN A 109 4.67 -7.63 -31.55
C ASN A 109 5.85 -7.89 -32.50
N TYR A 110 7.08 -7.75 -31.99
CA TYR A 110 8.29 -8.02 -32.76
C TYR A 110 8.37 -9.49 -33.19
N GLU A 111 8.11 -10.43 -32.28
CA GLU A 111 8.10 -11.86 -32.57
C GLU A 111 7.04 -12.22 -33.61
N SER A 112 5.83 -11.65 -33.49
CA SER A 112 4.78 -11.82 -34.48
C SER A 112 5.19 -11.30 -35.86
N LEU A 113 5.80 -10.11 -35.92
CA LEU A 113 6.25 -9.51 -37.18
C LEU A 113 7.39 -10.33 -37.81
N ALA A 114 8.32 -10.83 -37.01
CA ALA A 114 9.39 -11.70 -37.45
C ALA A 114 8.85 -13.01 -38.07
N ALA A 115 7.86 -13.63 -37.42
CA ALA A 115 7.20 -14.82 -37.95
C ALA A 115 6.47 -14.55 -39.27
N GLN A 116 5.76 -13.42 -39.37
CA GLN A 116 5.08 -13.00 -40.60
C GLN A 116 6.06 -12.71 -41.74
N LEU A 117 7.21 -12.10 -41.43
CA LEU A 117 8.26 -11.84 -42.41
C LEU A 117 8.82 -13.15 -42.98
N GLU A 118 9.10 -14.13 -42.11
CA GLU A 118 9.61 -15.43 -42.53
C GLU A 118 8.60 -16.18 -43.42
N GLN A 119 7.31 -16.13 -43.04
CA GLN A 119 6.24 -16.69 -43.86
C GLN A 119 6.18 -16.03 -45.25
N LYS A 120 6.20 -14.70 -45.32
CA LYS A 120 6.17 -13.95 -46.59
C LYS A 120 7.39 -14.26 -47.46
N LYS A 121 8.57 -14.38 -46.84
CA LYS A 121 9.81 -14.74 -47.54
C LYS A 121 9.73 -16.13 -48.15
N SER A 122 9.19 -17.10 -47.40
CA SER A 122 8.96 -18.46 -47.89
C SER A 122 7.98 -18.49 -49.06
N SER A 123 6.85 -17.78 -48.96
CA SER A 123 5.88 -17.65 -50.07
C SER A 123 6.50 -17.01 -51.32
N PHE A 124 7.22 -15.90 -51.16
CA PHE A 124 7.90 -15.23 -52.27
C PHE A 124 8.90 -16.15 -52.97
N ASN A 125 9.71 -16.89 -52.21
CA ASN A 125 10.65 -17.85 -52.78
C ASN A 125 9.92 -18.95 -53.56
N SER A 126 8.79 -19.47 -53.06
CA SER A 126 7.98 -20.46 -53.77
C SER A 126 7.44 -19.91 -55.09
N ASP A 127 6.93 -18.68 -55.09
CA ASP A 127 6.38 -18.06 -56.29
C ASP A 127 7.45 -17.69 -57.32
N SER A 128 8.64 -17.28 -56.86
CA SER A 128 9.80 -17.06 -57.71
C SER A 128 10.23 -18.34 -58.45
N VAL A 129 10.27 -19.48 -57.75
CA VAL A 129 10.58 -20.78 -58.37
C VAL A 129 9.53 -21.16 -59.42
N LYS A 130 8.23 -20.97 -59.13
CA LYS A 130 7.16 -21.24 -60.10
C LYS A 130 7.25 -20.34 -61.33
N PHE A 131 7.56 -19.06 -61.13
CA PHE A 131 7.72 -18.10 -62.21
C PHE A 131 8.88 -18.48 -63.14
N GLU A 132 10.06 -18.78 -62.58
CA GLU A 132 11.20 -19.19 -63.39
C GLU A 132 10.94 -20.49 -64.15
N LYS A 133 10.21 -21.45 -63.55
CA LYS A 133 9.76 -22.65 -64.26
C LYS A 133 8.84 -22.30 -65.44
N ALA A 134 7.79 -21.50 -65.21
CA ALA A 134 6.83 -21.15 -66.24
C ALA A 134 7.49 -20.39 -67.41
N LYS A 135 8.46 -19.52 -67.10
CA LYS A 135 9.28 -18.82 -68.09
C LYS A 135 10.15 -19.78 -68.91
N GLY A 136 10.76 -20.80 -68.28
CA GLY A 136 11.48 -21.87 -68.96
C GLY A 136 10.57 -22.64 -69.92
N ASP A 137 9.43 -23.13 -69.42
CA ASP A 137 8.44 -23.86 -70.22
C ASP A 137 7.95 -23.04 -71.44
N TYR A 138 7.77 -21.72 -71.28
CA TYR A 138 7.39 -20.81 -72.37
C TYR A 138 8.50 -20.66 -73.42
N ASN A 139 9.75 -20.48 -72.98
CA ASN A 139 10.89 -20.32 -73.89
C ASN A 139 11.15 -21.60 -74.72
N ASP A 140 10.93 -22.77 -74.14
CA ASP A 140 11.05 -24.06 -74.83
C ASP A 140 9.94 -24.28 -75.86
N ALA A 141 8.76 -23.68 -75.65
CA ALA A 141 7.62 -23.82 -76.57
C ALA A 141 7.69 -22.90 -77.81
N VAL A 142 8.51 -21.84 -77.75
CA VAL A 142 8.59 -20.79 -78.78
C VAL A 142 9.85 -20.91 -79.65
N ASN A 143 10.85 -21.69 -79.23
CA ASN A 143 12.04 -22.04 -80.04
C ASN A 143 11.86 -23.39 -80.75
#